data_AF-A0A101VM60-F1
#
_entry.id   AF-A0A101VM60-F1
#
_cell.length_a   1.000
_cell.length_b   1.000
_cell.length_c   1.000
_cell.angle_alpha   90.00
_cell.angle_beta   90.00
_cell.angle_gamma   90.00
#
_symmetry.space_group_name_H-M   'P 1'
#
loop_
_entity.id
_entity.type
_entity.pdbx_description
1 polymer ?
#
loop_
_entity_poly.entity_id
_entity_poly.type
_entity_poly.pdbx_seq_one_letter_code
_entity_poly.pdbx_strand_id
1 'polypeptide(L)' 'MSEQTGQAGDLFSKFDDLIAMREGLLASGVEDPFNLVMEKVLSPTRAICNGRDTILLGTYNYMGMT' A
#
# COMPACT_ATOMS: atom_id res chain seq x y z
N MET A 1 -2.00 46.77 -5.61
CA MET A 1 -2.00 45.41 -6.18
C MET A 1 -2.47 44.49 -5.08
N SER A 2 -3.71 44.02 -5.18
CA SER A 2 -4.33 43.14 -4.21
C SER A 2 -3.86 41.72 -4.49
N GLU A 3 -3.09 41.12 -3.58
CA GLU A 3 -2.83 39.68 -3.63
C GLU A 3 -4.16 38.95 -3.41
N GLN A 4 -4.65 38.29 -4.46
CA GLN A 4 -5.65 37.25 -4.30
C GLN A 4 -4.92 36.03 -3.71
N THR A 5 -4.95 35.88 -2.39
CA THR A 5 -4.69 34.59 -1.74
C THR A 5 -5.89 33.69 -2.00
N GLY A 6 -5.98 33.18 -3.24
CA GLY A 6 -6.79 32.02 -3.53
C GLY A 6 -6.37 30.91 -2.59
N GLN A 7 -7.35 30.21 -2.04
CA GLN A 7 -7.17 28.97 -1.28
C GLN A 7 -6.53 27.92 -2.19
N ALA A 8 -5.23 28.06 -2.45
CA ALA A 8 -4.44 27.16 -3.26
C ALA A 8 -3.79 26.21 -2.26
N GLY A 9 -4.30 24.99 -2.22
CA GLY A 9 -3.66 23.89 -1.49
C GLY A 9 -2.17 23.76 -1.86
N ASP A 10 -1.39 23.12 -0.99
CA ASP A 10 0.03 22.95 -1.19
C ASP A 10 0.35 21.91 -2.30
N LEU A 11 1.64 21.55 -2.44
CA LEU A 11 2.08 20.57 -3.43
C LEU A 11 1.41 19.19 -3.29
N PHE A 12 0.93 18.85 -2.10
CA PHE A 12 0.30 17.58 -1.77
C PHE A 12 -1.22 17.60 -1.90
N SER A 13 -1.88 18.76 -1.95
CA SER A 13 -3.35 18.84 -2.07
C SER A 13 -3.90 18.13 -3.32
N LYS A 14 -3.09 17.94 -4.36
CA LYS A 14 -3.45 17.11 -5.52
C LYS A 14 -3.68 15.62 -5.19
N PHE A 15 -3.31 15.17 -4.00
CA PHE A 15 -3.46 13.79 -3.54
C PHE A 15 -4.65 13.60 -2.59
N ASP A 16 -5.39 14.67 -2.23
CA ASP A 16 -6.49 14.61 -1.27
C ASP A 16 -7.55 13.57 -1.67
N ASP A 17 -7.89 13.50 -2.96
CA ASP A 17 -8.83 12.50 -3.51
C ASP A 17 -8.29 11.07 -3.38
N LEU A 18 -6.98 10.86 -3.56
CA LEU A 18 -6.34 9.54 -3.39
C LEU A 18 -6.29 9.12 -1.91
N ILE A 19 -6.04 10.08 -1.01
CA ILE A 19 -6.05 9.86 0.44
C ILE A 19 -7.46 9.43 0.87
N ALA A 20 -8.49 10.18 0.46
CA ALA A 20 -9.88 9.86 0.76
C ALA A 20 -10.30 8.49 0.20
N MET A 21 -9.85 8.13 -1.02
CA MET A 21 -10.10 6.81 -1.60
C MET A 21 -9.48 5.68 -0.75
N ARG A 22 -8.23 5.84 -0.29
CA ARG A 22 -7.58 4.86 0.57
C ARG A 22 -8.29 4.75 1.92
N GLU A 23 -8.67 5.86 2.54
CA GLU A 23 -9.43 5.87 3.79
C GLU A 23 -10.76 5.14 3.64
N GLY A 24 -11.50 5.39 2.55
CA GLY A 24 -12.73 4.68 2.23
C GLY A 24 -12.54 3.17 2.03
N LEU A 25 -11.47 2.75 1.37
CA LEU A 25 -11.12 1.33 1.21
C LEU A 25 -10.87 0.66 2.57
N LEU A 26 -10.07 1.29 3.45
CA LEU A 26 -9.75 0.73 4.77
C LEU A 26 -10.96 0.72 5.70
N ALA A 27 -11.83 1.73 5.62
CA ALA A 27 -13.06 1.80 6.40
C ALA A 27 -14.03 0.64 6.09
N SER A 28 -13.91 -0.02 4.92
CA SER A 28 -14.69 -1.21 4.57
C SER A 28 -14.29 -2.47 5.37
N GLY A 29 -13.17 -2.43 6.10
CA GLY A 29 -12.64 -3.57 6.87
C GLY A 29 -11.75 -4.52 6.08
N VAL A 30 -11.46 -4.21 4.82
CA VAL A 30 -10.46 -4.91 4.01
C VAL A 30 -9.05 -4.61 4.55
N GLU A 31 -8.21 -5.63 4.59
CA GLU A 31 -6.80 -5.51 4.97
C GLU A 31 -6.04 -4.71 3.90
N ASP A 32 -5.17 -3.79 4.32
CA ASP A 32 -4.49 -2.86 3.40
C ASP A 32 -3.60 -3.61 2.40
N PRO A 33 -3.98 -3.66 1.10
CA PRO A 33 -3.21 -4.41 0.11
C PRO A 33 -1.87 -3.74 -0.22
N PHE A 34 -1.71 -2.46 0.14
CA PHE A 34 -0.49 -1.69 -0.12
C PHE A 34 0.49 -1.72 1.06
N ASN A 35 0.13 -2.35 2.18
CA ASN A 35 0.94 -2.40 3.39
C ASN A 35 1.26 -3.83 3.86
N LEU A 36 1.23 -4.81 2.95
CA LEU A 36 1.63 -6.19 3.23
C LEU A 36 3.15 -6.27 3.49
N VAL A 37 3.54 -6.86 4.62
CA VAL A 37 4.94 -7.11 4.97
C VAL A 37 5.20 -8.62 5.06
N MET A 38 6.24 -9.08 4.37
CA MET A 38 6.79 -10.42 4.58
C MET A 38 7.74 -10.38 5.78
N GLU A 39 7.25 -10.70 6.97
CA GLU A 39 8.01 -10.71 8.23
C GLU A 39 9.22 -11.65 8.14
N LYS A 40 9.05 -12.80 7.48
CA LYS A 40 10.12 -13.76 7.20
C LYS A 40 9.86 -14.49 5.88
N VAL A 41 10.86 -14.55 5.00
CA VAL A 41 10.82 -15.41 3.80
C VAL A 41 11.33 -16.80 4.19
N LEU A 42 10.52 -17.83 3.95
CA LEU A 42 10.82 -19.22 4.31
C LEU A 42 11.38 -20.02 3.13
N SER A 43 10.92 -19.69 1.91
CA SER A 43 11.34 -20.29 0.64
C SER A 43 10.88 -19.38 -0.52
N PRO A 44 11.27 -19.64 -1.79
CA PRO A 44 10.76 -18.89 -2.94
C PRO A 44 9.24 -18.74 -3.02
N THR A 45 8.49 -19.68 -2.42
CA THR A 45 7.02 -19.74 -2.49
C THR A 45 6.34 -19.63 -1.13
N ARG A 46 7.06 -19.34 -0.03
CA ARG A 46 6.45 -19.24 1.32
C ARG A 46 7.07 -18.13 2.16
N ALA A 47 6.22 -17.44 2.93
CA ALA A 47 6.63 -16.42 3.90
C ALA A 47 5.71 -16.42 5.14
N ILE A 48 6.18 -15.82 6.22
CA ILE A 48 5.32 -15.37 7.32
C ILE A 48 4.84 -13.95 7.00
N CYS A 49 3.53 -13.78 6.87
CA CYS A 49 2.86 -12.50 6.65
C CYS A 49 1.76 -12.35 7.71
N ASN A 50 1.76 -11.25 8.48
CA ASN A 50 0.82 -10.99 9.57
C ASN A 50 0.72 -12.18 10.55
N GLY A 51 1.87 -12.74 10.92
CA GLY A 51 1.99 -13.93 11.78
C GLY A 51 1.51 -15.25 11.16
N ARG A 52 1.18 -15.30 9.86
CA ARG A 52 0.65 -16.49 9.17
C ARG A 52 1.61 -17.04 8.13
N ASP A 53 1.75 -18.36 8.10
CA ASP A 53 2.43 -19.06 7.00
C ASP A 53 1.61 -18.98 5.72
N THR A 54 2.18 -18.32 4.71
CA THR A 54 1.49 -17.84 3.52
C THR A 54 2.23 -18.33 2.26
N ILE A 55 1.50 -18.92 1.32
CA ILE A 55 2.01 -19.25 -0.01
C ILE A 55 2.13 -17.96 -0.84
N LEU A 56 3.30 -17.74 -1.45
CA LEU A 56 3.58 -16.60 -2.30
C LEU A 56 3.18 -16.92 -3.76
N LEU A 57 2.10 -16.29 -4.22
CA LEU A 57 1.62 -16.34 -5.61
C LEU A 57 1.43 -14.93 -6.21
N GLY A 58 2.24 -13.98 -5.74
CA GLY A 58 2.20 -12.56 -6.15
C GLY A 58 3.58 -11.98 -6.34
N THR A 59 4.56 -12.81 -6.68
CA THR A 59 5.97 -12.41 -6.86
C THR A 59 6.40 -12.61 -8.31
N TYR A 60 7.47 -11.93 -8.72
CA TYR A 60 8.13 -12.16 -10.00
C TYR A 60 9.28 -13.17 -9.90
N ASN A 61 9.25 -14.07 -8.91
CA ASN A 61 10.29 -15.09 -8.75
C ASN A 61 9.99 -16.34 -9.59
N TYR A 62 10.04 -16.19 -10.92
CA TYR A 62 9.67 -17.26 -11.86
C TYR A 62 10.55 -18.51 -11.76
N MET A 63 11.82 -18.34 -11.41
CA MET A 63 12.82 -19.41 -11.43
C MET A 63 13.23 -19.89 -10.04
N GLY A 64 12.66 -19.33 -8.97
CA GLY A 64 12.95 -19.73 -7.59
C GLY A 64 14.41 -19.48 -7.15
N MET A 65 15.05 -18.44 -7.67
CA MET A 65 16.49 -18.19 -7.51
C MET A 65 16.82 -17.29 -6.29
N THR A 66 15.90 -17.16 -5.34
CA THR A 66 15.99 -16.25 -4.19
C THR A 66 15.80 -17.01 -2.89
#